data_AF-A0AAW5LXB1-F1
#
_entry.id   AF-A0AAW5LXB1-F1
#
_cell.length_a   1.000
_cell.length_b   1.000
_cell.length_c   1.000
_cell.angle_alpha   90.00
_cell.angle_beta   90.00
_cell.angle_gamma   90.00
#
_symmetry.space_group_name_H-M   'P 1'
#
loop_
_entity.id
_entity.type
_entity.pdbx_description
1 polymer ?
#
loop_
_entity_poly.entity_id
_entity_poly.type
_entity_poly.pdbx_seq_one_letter_code
_entity_poly.pdbx_strand_id
1 'polypeptide(L)'
;MERDILPDLLKEVQEKFEASYGKSEIVRQAFVELEKKKATYVTANDFALEVGDILAEVLSSSVKGDKLPDGKMYYNIANRLLADTLGRNFELVSGYAGQVQEDLNRSAKIGLQVQVPEINQDRIDGLVNRLSSEDDFNKVAWMLNEPIVNFTQSIVDDSIKTNAEFHYDSGLSPQITRKEGGKCCDWCREVVGIYQYPKVPKDAYRRHQRCRCTVDYDPKNGKIQDIWSKLWRKLKKQEETEERVSEAVFSEGVMQLKKDIAKINMTTATPNDIIEIGKRINYHFNVSEHIGNNAKLKEIFSNFRDIGGEIPKEVWAKGSSKVVKDQLQNAFSYYPKEWAQIPQKHGKKLSAIKRKRGYFSGHDVNLVIATNGVRQSTPFHEIGHLVEWATPDLVRLEKAWVDQRTVGELDSRLKDIFPGSSYGPREVTKKDDFVDPYIGKYYRDAAEVFTMGLQGIFVPEELFVKSYNRQNWSYEKKTINDDPEFLNFIIGLFVKV
;
A
#
# COMPACT_ATOMS: atom_id res chain seq x y z
N MET A 1 -26.89 -42.17 -22.54
CA MET A 1 -25.58 -41.52 -22.75
C MET A 1 -25.86 -40.17 -23.36
N GLU A 2 -25.86 -39.13 -22.53
CA GLU A 2 -25.91 -37.76 -23.04
C GLU A 2 -24.65 -37.50 -23.85
N ARG A 3 -24.79 -36.89 -25.02
CA ARG A 3 -23.69 -36.55 -25.91
C ARG A 3 -22.80 -35.53 -25.20
N ASP A 4 -21.50 -35.81 -25.08
CA ASP A 4 -20.53 -34.81 -24.60
C ASP A 4 -20.48 -33.67 -25.63
N ILE A 5 -21.04 -32.52 -25.27
CA ILE A 5 -21.13 -31.34 -26.13
C ILE A 5 -19.80 -30.60 -26.24
N LEU A 6 -18.86 -30.86 -25.32
CA LEU A 6 -17.68 -30.04 -25.15
C LEU A 6 -16.67 -30.13 -26.32
N PRO A 7 -16.39 -31.31 -26.91
CA PRO A 7 -15.48 -31.39 -28.06
C PRO A 7 -15.94 -30.53 -29.24
N ASP A 8 -17.24 -30.57 -29.56
CA ASP A 8 -17.83 -29.77 -30.65
C ASP A 8 -17.77 -28.27 -30.32
N LEU A 9 -18.05 -27.91 -29.05
CA LEU A 9 -17.99 -26.53 -28.57
C LEU A 9 -16.56 -25.96 -28.59
N LEU A 10 -15.57 -26.74 -28.14
CA LEU A 10 -14.15 -26.35 -28.18
C LEU A 10 -13.67 -26.13 -29.61
N LYS A 11 -14.07 -27.01 -30.53
CA LYS A 11 -13.76 -26.86 -31.94
C LYS A 11 -14.38 -25.59 -32.53
N GLU A 12 -15.65 -25.31 -32.23
CA GLU A 12 -16.32 -24.08 -32.67
C GLU A 12 -15.61 -22.83 -32.13
N VAL A 13 -15.25 -22.83 -30.85
CA VAL A 13 -14.51 -21.73 -30.21
C VAL A 13 -13.15 -21.54 -30.87
N GLN A 14 -12.41 -22.63 -31.10
CA GLN A 14 -11.10 -22.58 -31.74
C GLN A 14 -11.17 -22.00 -33.16
N GLU A 15 -12.04 -22.53 -34.02
CA GLU A 15 -12.16 -22.09 -35.41
C GLU A 15 -12.55 -20.61 -35.51
N LYS A 16 -13.48 -20.16 -34.65
CA LYS A 16 -13.89 -18.75 -34.60
C LYS A 16 -12.79 -17.85 -34.07
N PHE A 17 -12.08 -18.29 -33.03
CA PHE A 17 -10.95 -17.55 -32.48
C PHE A 17 -9.85 -17.37 -33.52
N GLU A 18 -9.43 -18.44 -34.19
CA GLU A 18 -8.40 -18.40 -35.24
C GLU A 18 -8.82 -17.50 -36.41
N ALA A 19 -10.10 -17.56 -36.82
CA ALA A 19 -10.62 -16.71 -37.89
C ALA A 19 -10.65 -15.21 -37.53
N SER A 20 -11.02 -14.87 -36.30
CA SER A 20 -11.02 -13.47 -35.82
C SER A 20 -9.60 -12.97 -35.56
N TYR A 21 -8.76 -13.79 -34.94
CA TYR A 21 -7.35 -13.52 -34.68
C TYR A 21 -6.59 -13.22 -35.99
N GLY A 22 -6.78 -14.04 -37.03
CA GLY A 22 -6.13 -13.84 -38.33
C GLY A 22 -6.60 -12.59 -39.10
N LYS A 23 -7.74 -12.00 -38.72
CA LYS A 23 -8.28 -10.76 -39.33
C LYS A 23 -7.95 -9.51 -38.52
N SER A 24 -7.45 -9.65 -37.29
CA SER A 24 -7.21 -8.52 -36.41
C SER A 24 -6.02 -7.68 -36.90
N GLU A 25 -6.31 -6.42 -37.19
CA GLU A 25 -5.28 -5.45 -37.58
C GLU A 25 -4.33 -5.14 -36.41
N ILE A 26 -4.83 -5.15 -35.17
CA ILE A 26 -4.02 -4.89 -33.97
C ILE A 26 -3.03 -6.04 -33.75
N VAL A 27 -3.47 -7.29 -33.86
CA VAL A 27 -2.59 -8.47 -33.83
C VAL A 27 -1.51 -8.35 -34.91
N ARG A 28 -1.89 -8.04 -36.15
CA ARG A 28 -0.95 -7.88 -37.25
C ARG A 28 0.08 -6.78 -36.98
N GLN A 29 -0.35 -5.62 -36.49
CA GLN A 29 0.54 -4.51 -36.16
C GLN A 29 1.50 -4.86 -35.01
N ALA A 30 1.04 -5.60 -34.01
CA ALA A 30 1.89 -6.06 -32.91
C ALA A 30 3.06 -6.93 -33.41
N PHE A 31 2.82 -7.86 -34.35
CA PHE A 31 3.91 -8.64 -34.96
C PHE A 31 4.82 -7.81 -35.86
N VAL A 32 4.28 -6.84 -36.60
CA VAL A 32 5.09 -5.92 -37.41
C VAL A 32 6.05 -5.09 -36.54
N GLU A 33 5.60 -4.60 -35.39
CA GLU A 33 6.47 -3.87 -34.46
C GLU A 33 7.49 -4.78 -33.78
N LEU A 34 7.15 -6.04 -33.55
CA LEU A 34 8.07 -7.06 -33.05
C LEU A 34 9.18 -7.36 -34.07
N GLU A 35 8.84 -7.60 -35.34
CA GLU A 35 9.82 -7.80 -36.42
C GLU A 35 10.77 -6.61 -36.59
N LYS A 36 10.26 -5.38 -36.39
CA LYS A 36 11.05 -4.14 -36.43
C LYS A 36 11.88 -3.90 -35.17
N LYS A 37 11.79 -4.76 -34.15
CA LYS A 37 12.44 -4.62 -32.83
C LYS A 37 12.06 -3.33 -32.10
N LYS A 38 10.81 -2.88 -32.30
CA LYS A 38 10.23 -1.69 -31.67
C LYS A 38 9.14 -2.02 -30.66
N ALA A 39 8.72 -3.29 -30.60
CA ALA A 39 7.74 -3.75 -29.63
C ALA A 39 8.26 -3.55 -28.19
N THR A 40 7.36 -3.10 -27.33
CA THR A 40 7.59 -2.92 -25.89
C THR A 40 6.50 -3.64 -25.11
N TYR A 41 6.56 -3.61 -23.78
CA TYR A 41 5.48 -4.17 -22.97
C TYR A 41 4.15 -3.42 -23.12
N VAL A 42 4.17 -2.17 -23.62
CA VAL A 42 2.96 -1.47 -24.08
C VAL A 42 2.34 -2.21 -25.27
N THR A 43 3.15 -2.56 -26.28
CA THR A 43 2.69 -3.34 -27.44
C THR A 43 2.18 -4.73 -27.01
N ALA A 44 2.85 -5.37 -26.05
CA ALA A 44 2.40 -6.65 -25.50
C ALA A 44 1.07 -6.53 -24.75
N ASN A 45 0.83 -5.43 -24.03
CA ASN A 45 -0.44 -5.17 -23.37
C ASN A 45 -1.58 -4.95 -24.40
N ASP A 46 -1.34 -4.19 -25.47
CA ASP A 46 -2.32 -3.97 -26.53
C ASP A 46 -2.65 -5.27 -27.27
N PHE A 47 -1.65 -6.11 -27.51
CA PHE A 47 -1.83 -7.46 -28.03
C PHE A 47 -2.68 -8.32 -27.07
N ALA A 48 -2.38 -8.34 -25.78
CA ALA A 48 -3.14 -9.09 -24.79
C ALA A 48 -4.60 -8.61 -24.64
N LEU A 49 -4.83 -7.30 -24.78
CA LEU A 49 -6.18 -6.74 -24.80
C LEU A 49 -6.98 -7.28 -25.99
N GLU A 50 -6.42 -7.18 -27.19
CA GLU A 50 -7.07 -7.64 -28.42
C GLU A 50 -7.34 -9.15 -28.39
N VAL A 51 -6.37 -9.96 -27.98
CA VAL A 51 -6.54 -11.41 -27.87
C VAL A 51 -7.60 -11.78 -26.83
N GLY A 52 -7.62 -11.07 -25.70
CA GLY A 52 -8.62 -11.23 -24.66
C GLY A 52 -10.03 -10.86 -25.14
N ASP A 53 -10.17 -9.75 -25.86
CA ASP A 53 -11.44 -9.28 -26.40
C ASP A 53 -11.98 -10.25 -27.47
N ILE A 54 -11.13 -10.75 -28.37
CA ILE A 54 -11.51 -11.78 -29.36
C ILE A 54 -11.98 -13.05 -28.65
N LEU A 55 -11.24 -13.53 -27.65
CA LEU A 55 -11.63 -14.75 -26.93
C LEU A 55 -12.94 -14.56 -26.17
N ALA A 56 -13.12 -13.41 -25.52
CA ALA A 56 -14.34 -13.06 -24.81
C ALA A 56 -15.57 -13.03 -25.73
N GLU A 57 -15.44 -12.43 -26.91
CA GLU A 57 -16.51 -12.39 -27.92
C GLU A 57 -16.85 -13.80 -28.45
N VAL A 58 -15.82 -14.59 -28.74
CA VAL A 58 -16.00 -15.96 -29.24
C VAL A 58 -16.64 -16.87 -28.19
N LEU A 59 -16.20 -16.80 -26.93
CA LEU A 59 -16.80 -17.54 -25.83
C LEU A 59 -18.26 -17.12 -25.61
N SER A 60 -18.53 -15.81 -25.54
CA SER A 60 -19.88 -15.29 -25.30
C SER A 60 -20.86 -15.57 -26.45
N SER A 61 -20.36 -15.67 -27.69
CA SER A 61 -21.19 -16.00 -28.86
C SER A 61 -21.38 -17.52 -29.05
N SER A 62 -20.44 -18.34 -28.60
CA SER A 62 -20.45 -19.79 -28.83
C SER A 62 -21.05 -20.57 -27.66
N VAL A 63 -20.83 -20.11 -26.42
CA VAL A 63 -21.35 -20.70 -25.19
C VAL A 63 -22.67 -20.02 -24.84
N LYS A 64 -23.78 -20.73 -25.08
CA LYS A 64 -25.14 -20.24 -24.81
C LYS A 64 -25.92 -21.27 -24.02
N GLY A 65 -26.89 -20.81 -23.21
CA GLY A 65 -27.69 -21.70 -22.36
C GLY A 65 -28.39 -22.81 -23.14
N ASP A 66 -28.90 -22.52 -24.33
CA ASP A 66 -29.56 -23.49 -25.22
C ASP A 66 -28.62 -24.59 -25.74
N LYS A 67 -27.31 -24.37 -25.72
CA LYS A 67 -26.28 -25.36 -26.08
C LYS A 67 -25.76 -26.15 -24.88
N LEU A 68 -26.12 -25.76 -23.65
CA LEU A 68 -25.67 -26.42 -22.41
C LEU A 68 -26.72 -27.42 -21.90
N PRO A 69 -26.31 -28.49 -21.19
CA PRO A 69 -27.26 -29.45 -20.65
C PRO A 69 -28.14 -28.77 -19.60
N ASP A 70 -29.47 -28.89 -19.75
CA ASP A 70 -30.48 -28.24 -18.91
C ASP A 70 -30.36 -26.71 -18.80
N GLY A 71 -29.65 -26.05 -19.72
CA GLY A 71 -29.35 -24.61 -19.59
C GLY A 71 -28.28 -24.27 -18.55
N LYS A 72 -27.64 -25.28 -17.95
CA LYS A 72 -26.70 -25.14 -16.84
C LYS A 72 -25.26 -25.39 -17.27
N MET A 73 -24.36 -24.55 -16.77
CA MET A 73 -22.92 -24.77 -16.90
C MET A 73 -22.43 -25.68 -15.78
N TYR A 74 -22.13 -26.95 -16.08
CA TYR A 74 -21.57 -27.86 -15.09
C TYR A 74 -20.07 -27.64 -14.89
N TYR A 75 -19.58 -27.91 -13.67
CA TYR A 75 -18.18 -27.71 -13.30
C TYR A 75 -17.19 -28.40 -14.26
N ASN A 76 -17.46 -29.64 -14.65
CA ASN A 76 -16.61 -30.40 -15.58
C ASN A 76 -16.54 -29.78 -16.98
N ILE A 77 -17.66 -29.20 -17.45
CA ILE A 77 -17.74 -28.50 -18.75
C ILE A 77 -16.95 -27.19 -18.65
N ALA A 78 -17.22 -26.38 -17.63
CA ALA A 78 -16.51 -25.12 -17.39
C ALA A 78 -15.00 -25.31 -17.21
N ASN A 79 -14.60 -26.31 -16.43
CA ASN A 79 -13.20 -26.62 -16.14
C ASN A 79 -12.43 -26.98 -17.41
N ARG A 80 -12.93 -27.94 -18.19
CA ARG A 80 -12.28 -28.38 -19.42
C ARG A 80 -12.31 -27.28 -20.50
N LEU A 81 -13.39 -26.51 -20.60
CA LEU A 81 -13.50 -25.39 -21.53
C LEU A 81 -12.46 -24.31 -21.21
N LEU A 82 -12.48 -23.78 -19.98
CA LEU A 82 -11.58 -22.68 -19.60
C LEU A 82 -10.13 -23.12 -19.51
N ALA A 83 -9.83 -24.34 -19.05
CA ALA A 83 -8.46 -24.84 -19.02
C ALA A 83 -7.83 -24.89 -20.43
N ASP A 84 -8.57 -25.34 -21.44
CA ASP A 84 -8.08 -25.35 -22.83
C ASP A 84 -7.98 -23.93 -23.39
N THR A 85 -9.05 -23.13 -23.30
CA THR A 85 -9.08 -21.81 -23.95
C THR A 85 -8.14 -20.80 -23.28
N LEU A 86 -8.13 -20.74 -21.94
CA LEU A 86 -7.24 -19.84 -21.20
C LEU A 86 -5.80 -20.34 -21.21
N GLY A 87 -5.58 -21.66 -21.28
CA GLY A 87 -4.25 -22.24 -21.45
C GLY A 87 -3.60 -21.83 -22.77
N ARG A 88 -4.31 -21.97 -23.90
CA ARG A 88 -3.81 -21.51 -25.21
C ARG A 88 -3.59 -20.01 -25.25
N ASN A 89 -4.49 -19.25 -24.64
CA ASN A 89 -4.34 -17.80 -24.54
C ASN A 89 -3.11 -17.41 -23.71
N PHE A 90 -2.86 -18.13 -22.62
CA PHE A 90 -1.63 -18.03 -21.84
C PHE A 90 -0.38 -18.28 -22.68
N GLU A 91 -0.35 -19.36 -23.46
CA GLU A 91 0.78 -19.67 -24.35
C GLU A 91 1.03 -18.58 -25.40
N LEU A 92 -0.02 -18.05 -26.02
CA LEU A 92 0.08 -16.99 -27.03
C LEU A 92 0.66 -15.70 -26.44
N VAL A 93 0.09 -15.22 -25.34
CA VAL A 93 0.47 -13.93 -24.73
C VAL A 93 1.81 -14.01 -24.04
N SER A 94 2.09 -15.08 -23.29
CA SER A 94 3.40 -15.28 -22.64
C SER A 94 4.50 -15.49 -23.69
N GLY A 95 4.21 -16.19 -24.79
CA GLY A 95 5.14 -16.34 -25.91
C GLY A 95 5.47 -15.02 -26.59
N TYR A 96 4.47 -14.18 -26.88
CA TYR A 96 4.68 -12.84 -27.44
C TYR A 96 5.46 -11.94 -26.46
N ALA A 97 5.05 -11.88 -25.19
CA ALA A 97 5.74 -11.12 -24.16
C ALA A 97 7.19 -11.58 -23.96
N GLY A 98 7.45 -12.88 -24.09
CA GLY A 98 8.80 -13.45 -24.04
C GLY A 98 9.70 -12.97 -25.18
N GLN A 99 9.17 -12.90 -26.41
CA GLN A 99 9.90 -12.37 -27.56
C GLN A 99 10.20 -10.87 -27.40
N VAL A 100 9.23 -10.09 -26.92
CA VAL A 100 9.44 -8.67 -26.58
C VAL A 100 10.55 -8.53 -25.54
N GLN A 101 10.53 -9.33 -24.47
CA GLN A 101 11.56 -9.30 -23.44
C GLN A 101 12.93 -9.67 -23.98
N GLU A 102 13.00 -10.63 -24.90
CA GLU A 102 14.24 -11.04 -25.54
C GLU A 102 14.85 -9.89 -26.35
N ASP A 103 14.04 -9.18 -27.15
CA ASP A 103 14.48 -8.01 -27.91
C ASP A 103 14.92 -6.85 -27.02
N LEU A 104 14.21 -6.63 -25.90
CA LEU A 104 14.60 -5.66 -24.88
C LEU A 104 15.93 -6.03 -24.23
N ASN A 105 16.15 -7.31 -23.88
CA ASN A 105 17.40 -7.81 -23.32
C ASN A 105 18.56 -7.64 -24.30
N ARG A 106 18.35 -8.02 -25.57
CA ARG A 106 19.36 -7.85 -26.64
C ARG A 106 19.69 -6.37 -26.85
N SER A 107 18.71 -5.49 -26.87
CA SER A 107 18.89 -4.04 -27.02
C SER A 107 19.64 -3.43 -25.83
N ALA A 108 19.36 -3.91 -24.62
CA ALA A 108 20.07 -3.55 -23.39
C ALA A 108 21.41 -4.29 -23.18
N LYS A 109 21.83 -5.14 -24.14
CA LYS A 109 23.05 -5.98 -24.07
C LYS A 109 23.11 -6.88 -22.84
N ILE A 110 21.96 -7.37 -22.39
CA ILE A 110 21.81 -8.32 -21.29
C ILE A 110 21.83 -9.75 -21.85
N GLY A 111 22.76 -10.58 -21.38
CA GLY A 111 22.90 -11.99 -21.81
C GLY A 111 22.06 -12.98 -21.00
N LEU A 112 21.05 -12.51 -20.29
CA LEU A 112 20.18 -13.33 -19.43
C LEU A 112 19.03 -13.93 -20.24
N GLN A 113 18.70 -15.19 -19.96
CA GLN A 113 17.56 -15.87 -20.56
C GLN A 113 16.23 -15.32 -20.03
N VAL A 114 15.28 -15.14 -20.93
CA VAL A 114 13.92 -14.70 -20.59
C VAL A 114 13.24 -15.77 -19.73
N GLN A 115 12.56 -15.33 -18.69
CA GLN A 115 11.73 -16.17 -17.84
C GLN A 115 10.28 -16.12 -18.31
N VAL A 116 9.60 -17.26 -18.30
CA VAL A 116 8.17 -17.39 -18.58
C VAL A 116 7.45 -17.55 -17.24
N PRO A 117 6.39 -16.77 -16.94
CA PRO A 117 5.65 -16.93 -15.69
C PRO A 117 4.93 -18.27 -15.63
N GLU A 118 4.47 -18.68 -14.45
CA GLU A 118 3.55 -19.82 -14.33
C GLU A 118 2.10 -19.37 -14.58
N ILE A 119 1.29 -20.23 -15.19
CA ILE A 119 -0.13 -19.94 -15.38
C ILE A 119 -0.86 -19.88 -14.03
N ASN A 120 -1.65 -18.83 -13.83
CA ASN A 120 -2.38 -18.62 -12.58
C ASN A 120 -3.61 -19.53 -12.48
N GLN A 121 -3.44 -20.74 -11.95
CA GLN A 121 -4.54 -21.71 -11.84
C GLN A 121 -5.63 -21.29 -10.85
N ASP A 122 -5.28 -20.64 -9.75
CA ASP A 122 -6.26 -20.16 -8.78
C ASP A 122 -7.31 -19.24 -9.42
N ARG A 123 -6.89 -18.42 -10.40
CA ARG A 123 -7.81 -17.57 -11.17
C ARG A 123 -8.73 -18.38 -12.08
N ILE A 124 -8.20 -19.40 -12.76
CA ILE A 124 -8.99 -20.27 -13.63
C ILE A 124 -10.02 -21.02 -12.79
N ASP A 125 -9.60 -21.63 -11.69
CA ASP A 125 -10.46 -22.34 -10.75
C ASP A 125 -11.55 -21.42 -10.18
N GLY A 126 -11.22 -20.17 -9.87
CA GLY A 126 -12.19 -19.15 -9.44
C GLY A 126 -13.26 -18.87 -10.50
N LEU A 127 -12.87 -18.75 -11.78
CA LEU A 127 -13.81 -18.56 -12.89
C LEU A 127 -14.71 -19.80 -13.08
N VAL A 128 -14.12 -20.99 -13.04
CA VAL A 128 -14.83 -22.27 -13.18
C VAL A 128 -15.87 -22.44 -12.07
N ASN A 129 -15.49 -22.20 -10.82
CA ASN A 129 -16.38 -22.28 -9.67
C ASN A 129 -17.56 -21.31 -9.79
N ARG A 130 -17.30 -20.07 -10.22
CA ARG A 130 -18.36 -19.07 -10.36
C ARG A 130 -19.30 -19.36 -11.54
N LEU A 131 -18.76 -19.81 -12.67
CA LEU A 131 -19.56 -20.19 -13.84
C LEU A 131 -20.48 -21.39 -13.57
N SER A 132 -20.07 -22.28 -12.67
CA SER A 132 -20.84 -23.48 -12.33
C SER A 132 -21.77 -23.35 -11.12
N SER A 133 -21.88 -22.15 -10.53
CA SER A 133 -22.62 -21.95 -9.29
C SER A 133 -24.12 -21.74 -9.46
N GLU A 134 -24.59 -21.36 -10.65
CA GLU A 134 -26.01 -21.08 -10.90
C GLU A 134 -26.67 -22.21 -11.72
N ASP A 135 -27.98 -22.39 -11.52
CA ASP A 135 -28.78 -23.33 -12.31
C ASP A 135 -29.10 -22.83 -13.73
N ASP A 136 -29.01 -21.51 -13.95
CA ASP A 136 -29.21 -20.88 -15.25
C ASP A 136 -27.93 -20.15 -15.67
N PHE A 137 -27.31 -20.62 -16.75
CA PHE A 137 -26.08 -20.05 -17.29
C PHE A 137 -26.22 -18.56 -17.63
N ASN A 138 -27.39 -18.08 -18.03
CA ASN A 138 -27.57 -16.68 -18.43
C ASN A 138 -27.28 -15.70 -17.27
N LYS A 139 -27.41 -16.14 -16.01
CA LYS A 139 -27.07 -15.34 -14.82
C LYS A 139 -25.56 -15.12 -14.65
N VAL A 140 -24.74 -15.99 -15.23
CA VAL A 140 -23.27 -15.99 -15.12
C VAL A 140 -22.55 -15.83 -16.45
N ALA A 141 -23.27 -15.78 -17.57
CA ALA A 141 -22.69 -15.64 -18.90
C ALA A 141 -21.78 -14.40 -19.02
N TRP A 142 -22.04 -13.35 -18.26
CA TRP A 142 -21.20 -12.15 -18.20
C TRP A 142 -19.75 -12.43 -17.77
N MET A 143 -19.49 -13.55 -17.08
CA MET A 143 -18.16 -13.99 -16.66
C MET A 143 -17.24 -14.35 -17.84
N LEU A 144 -17.81 -14.67 -19.01
CA LEU A 144 -17.06 -14.95 -20.24
C LEU A 144 -16.67 -13.67 -21.00
N ASN A 145 -16.98 -12.49 -20.47
CA ASN A 145 -16.58 -11.21 -21.07
C ASN A 145 -15.33 -10.64 -20.38
N GLU A 146 -15.49 -9.51 -19.67
CA GLU A 146 -14.39 -8.75 -19.08
C GLU A 146 -13.43 -9.57 -18.17
N PRO A 147 -13.87 -10.60 -17.42
CA PRO A 147 -12.93 -11.42 -16.66
C PRO A 147 -11.91 -12.17 -17.54
N ILE A 148 -12.28 -12.58 -18.75
CA ILE A 148 -11.37 -13.22 -19.71
C ILE A 148 -10.32 -12.21 -20.20
N VAL A 149 -10.75 -10.98 -20.49
CA VAL A 149 -9.86 -9.88 -20.90
C VAL A 149 -8.89 -9.51 -19.78
N ASN A 150 -9.37 -9.49 -18.54
CA ASN A 150 -8.54 -9.20 -17.36
C ASN A 150 -7.50 -10.31 -17.09
N PHE A 151 -7.90 -11.58 -17.24
CA PHE A 151 -6.97 -12.71 -17.17
C PHE A 151 -5.89 -12.60 -18.25
N THR A 152 -6.29 -12.24 -19.48
CA THR A 152 -5.36 -12.13 -20.60
C THR A 152 -4.30 -11.05 -20.37
N GLN A 153 -4.73 -9.87 -19.90
CA GLN A 153 -3.81 -8.78 -19.55
C GLN A 153 -2.86 -9.13 -18.41
N SER A 154 -3.31 -9.88 -17.39
CA SER A 154 -2.44 -10.19 -16.25
C SER A 154 -1.24 -11.05 -16.62
N ILE A 155 -1.31 -11.82 -17.72
CA ILE A 155 -0.18 -12.62 -18.21
C ILE A 155 1.00 -11.71 -18.56
N VAL A 156 0.74 -10.53 -19.12
CA VAL A 156 1.76 -9.54 -19.44
C VAL A 156 2.39 -8.99 -18.16
N ASP A 157 1.57 -8.64 -17.16
CA ASP A 157 2.06 -8.13 -15.87
C ASP A 157 2.89 -9.19 -15.12
N ASP A 158 2.43 -10.44 -15.11
CA ASP A 158 3.14 -11.57 -14.52
C ASP A 158 4.48 -11.81 -15.25
N SER A 159 4.49 -11.66 -16.59
CA SER A 159 5.72 -11.77 -17.38
C SER A 159 6.72 -10.65 -17.04
N ILE A 160 6.25 -9.40 -16.90
CA ILE A 160 7.09 -8.27 -16.45
C ILE A 160 7.65 -8.56 -15.07
N LYS A 161 6.78 -8.98 -14.15
CA LYS A 161 7.16 -9.26 -12.77
C LYS A 161 8.27 -10.31 -12.74
N THR A 162 8.03 -11.51 -13.28
CA THR A 162 9.00 -12.62 -13.25
C THR A 162 10.36 -12.24 -13.85
N ASN A 163 10.38 -11.48 -14.96
CA ASN A 163 11.64 -11.04 -15.58
C ASN A 163 12.33 -9.92 -14.79
N ALA A 164 11.57 -9.01 -14.18
CA ALA A 164 12.12 -7.98 -13.32
C ALA A 164 12.74 -8.56 -12.04
N GLU A 165 12.08 -9.53 -11.40
CA GLU A 165 12.64 -10.22 -10.22
C GLU A 165 13.94 -10.95 -10.62
N PHE A 166 13.91 -11.70 -11.73
CA PHE A 166 15.08 -12.44 -12.22
C PHE A 166 16.28 -11.54 -12.56
N HIS A 167 16.03 -10.41 -13.21
CA HIS A 167 17.08 -9.44 -13.52
C HIS A 167 17.67 -8.82 -12.26
N TYR A 168 16.84 -8.49 -11.28
CA TYR A 168 17.31 -7.98 -9.99
C TYR A 168 18.14 -9.01 -9.23
N ASP A 169 17.68 -10.26 -9.18
CA ASP A 169 18.42 -11.36 -8.55
C ASP A 169 19.76 -11.62 -9.26
N SER A 170 19.83 -11.31 -10.56
CA SER A 170 21.05 -11.32 -11.37
C SER A 170 21.93 -10.07 -11.20
N GLY A 171 21.59 -9.16 -10.28
CA GLY A 171 22.38 -7.97 -9.93
C GLY A 171 22.09 -6.73 -10.79
N LEU A 172 21.04 -6.75 -11.60
CA LEU A 172 20.60 -5.59 -12.40
C LEU A 172 19.67 -4.68 -11.59
N SER A 173 19.34 -3.52 -12.14
CA SER A 173 18.43 -2.55 -11.52
C SER A 173 17.27 -2.23 -12.47
N PRO A 174 16.32 -3.17 -12.65
CA PRO A 174 15.23 -2.98 -13.58
C PRO A 174 14.28 -1.85 -13.17
N GLN A 175 13.67 -1.20 -14.18
CA GLN A 175 12.69 -0.15 -13.99
C GLN A 175 11.34 -0.54 -14.58
N ILE A 176 10.27 -0.32 -13.82
CA ILE A 176 8.89 -0.57 -14.22
C ILE A 176 8.15 0.76 -14.29
N THR A 177 7.40 0.98 -15.35
CA THR A 177 6.64 2.22 -15.55
C THR A 177 5.19 1.89 -15.81
N ARG A 178 4.29 2.26 -14.89
CA ARG A 178 2.85 2.15 -15.09
C ARG A 178 2.31 3.46 -15.65
N LYS A 179 1.56 3.41 -16.76
CA LYS A 179 0.95 4.57 -17.43
C LYS A 179 -0.57 4.44 -17.44
N GLU A 180 -1.26 5.58 -17.41
CA GLU A 180 -2.73 5.60 -17.46
C GLU A 180 -3.29 5.35 -18.87
N GLY A 181 -4.47 4.72 -18.94
CA GLY A 181 -5.22 4.49 -20.18
C GLY A 181 -6.25 5.59 -20.50
N GLY A 182 -6.18 6.76 -19.87
CA GLY A 182 -7.02 7.95 -20.16
C GLY A 182 -8.41 8.03 -19.50
N LYS A 183 -9.04 6.91 -19.13
CA LYS A 183 -10.30 6.85 -18.32
C LYS A 183 -10.14 5.97 -17.07
N CYS A 184 -8.97 6.00 -16.45
CA CYS A 184 -8.67 5.16 -15.29
C CYS A 184 -9.39 5.69 -14.02
N CYS A 185 -9.85 4.77 -13.15
CA CYS A 185 -10.44 5.11 -11.84
C CYS A 185 -9.38 5.77 -10.93
N ASP A 186 -9.82 6.36 -9.81
CA ASP A 186 -8.92 7.08 -8.91
C ASP A 186 -7.79 6.18 -8.40
N TRP A 187 -8.10 4.94 -8.01
CA TRP A 187 -7.09 3.94 -7.62
C TRP A 187 -6.06 3.68 -8.73
N CYS A 188 -6.48 3.59 -10.00
CA CYS A 188 -5.54 3.37 -11.09
C CYS A 188 -4.64 4.59 -11.36
N ARG A 189 -5.13 5.82 -11.11
CA ARG A 189 -4.30 7.03 -11.22
C ARG A 189 -3.27 7.12 -10.10
N GLU A 190 -3.59 6.60 -8.92
CA GLU A 190 -2.69 6.58 -7.76
C GLU A 190 -1.48 5.65 -7.93
N VAL A 191 -1.66 4.51 -8.63
CA VAL A 191 -0.59 3.53 -8.90
C VAL A 191 0.17 3.78 -10.20
N VAL A 192 -0.09 4.89 -10.90
CA VAL A 192 0.71 5.34 -12.05
C VAL A 192 2.03 5.88 -11.54
N GLY A 193 3.13 5.45 -12.13
CA GLY A 193 4.45 5.84 -11.67
C GLY A 193 5.58 5.02 -12.26
N ILE A 194 6.79 5.45 -11.94
CA ILE A 194 8.03 4.75 -12.28
C ILE A 194 8.57 4.14 -10.99
N TYR A 195 8.78 2.83 -11.02
CA TYR A 195 9.25 2.02 -9.89
C TYR A 195 10.61 1.40 -10.23
N GLN A 196 11.53 1.41 -9.27
CA GLN A 196 12.82 0.72 -9.38
C GLN A 196 12.77 -0.56 -8.56
N TYR A 197 13.12 -1.69 -9.17
CA TYR A 197 13.13 -2.97 -8.47
C TYR A 197 14.23 -2.99 -7.37
N PRO A 198 13.96 -3.51 -6.15
CA PRO A 198 12.79 -4.28 -5.73
C PRO A 198 11.66 -3.45 -5.13
N LYS A 199 11.76 -2.12 -5.15
CA LYS A 199 10.78 -1.19 -4.57
C LYS A 199 9.58 -1.00 -5.52
N VAL A 200 8.91 -2.10 -5.85
CA VAL A 200 7.72 -2.12 -6.69
C VAL A 200 6.55 -2.62 -5.84
N PRO A 201 5.58 -1.76 -5.48
CA PRO A 201 4.40 -2.19 -4.72
C PRO A 201 3.65 -3.29 -5.46
N LYS A 202 3.09 -4.27 -4.73
CA LYS A 202 2.27 -5.32 -5.35
C LYS A 202 1.12 -4.75 -6.18
N ASP A 203 0.58 -3.61 -5.75
CA ASP A 203 -0.53 -2.92 -6.45
C ASP A 203 -0.13 -2.36 -7.82
N ALA A 204 1.16 -2.14 -8.08
CA ALA A 204 1.65 -1.72 -9.39
C ALA A 204 1.33 -2.75 -10.49
N TYR A 205 1.19 -4.03 -10.13
CA TYR A 205 0.78 -5.10 -11.05
C TYR A 205 -0.71 -5.48 -10.93
N ARG A 206 -1.42 -4.96 -9.93
CA ARG A 206 -2.85 -5.29 -9.76
C ARG A 206 -3.69 -4.53 -10.78
N ARG A 207 -4.79 -5.18 -11.19
CA ARG A 207 -5.81 -4.62 -12.07
C ARG A 207 -7.20 -4.83 -11.47
N HIS A 208 -8.07 -3.83 -11.61
CA HIS A 208 -9.52 -3.98 -11.37
C HIS A 208 -10.24 -4.37 -12.67
N GLN A 209 -11.50 -4.76 -12.59
CA GLN A 209 -12.34 -5.03 -13.77
C GLN A 209 -12.39 -3.79 -14.68
N ARG A 210 -12.19 -3.95 -16.00
CA ARG A 210 -12.15 -2.85 -16.99
C ARG A 210 -10.95 -1.92 -16.90
N CYS A 211 -9.88 -2.33 -16.21
CA CYS A 211 -8.62 -1.62 -16.30
C CYS A 211 -8.06 -1.71 -17.73
N ARG A 212 -7.57 -0.58 -18.25
CA ARG A 212 -6.87 -0.45 -19.55
C ARG A 212 -5.52 0.29 -19.40
N CYS A 213 -5.09 0.53 -18.16
CA CYS A 213 -3.79 1.15 -17.85
C CYS A 213 -2.65 0.18 -18.28
N THR A 214 -1.48 0.68 -18.66
CA THR A 214 -0.36 -0.15 -19.19
C THR A 214 0.78 -0.23 -18.17
N VAL A 215 1.47 -1.38 -18.12
CA VAL A 215 2.72 -1.54 -17.36
C VAL A 215 3.82 -1.80 -18.38
N ASP A 216 4.86 -0.98 -18.33
CA ASP A 216 6.00 -0.99 -19.24
C ASP A 216 7.27 -1.34 -18.46
N TYR A 217 8.22 -1.99 -19.10
CA TYR A 217 9.43 -2.50 -18.46
C TYR A 217 10.65 -2.16 -19.29
N ASP A 218 11.62 -1.50 -18.65
CA ASP A 218 12.92 -1.20 -19.23
C ASP A 218 14.02 -1.91 -18.40
N PRO A 219 14.75 -2.87 -19.01
CA PRO A 219 15.83 -3.57 -18.33
C PRO A 219 16.94 -2.65 -17.79
N LYS A 220 17.14 -1.47 -18.41
CA LYS A 220 18.26 -0.51 -18.23
C LYS A 220 19.68 -1.13 -18.21
N ASN A 221 20.68 -0.35 -18.63
CA ASN A 221 22.07 -0.83 -18.72
C ASN A 221 22.61 -1.26 -17.33
N GLY A 222 23.02 -2.52 -17.25
CA GLY A 222 23.53 -3.16 -16.04
C GLY A 222 24.72 -2.44 -15.40
N LYS A 223 24.60 -2.16 -14.10
CA LYS A 223 25.77 -1.88 -13.26
C LYS A 223 26.42 -3.23 -12.94
N ILE A 224 27.65 -3.45 -13.41
CA ILE A 224 28.45 -4.61 -12.99
C ILE A 224 29.23 -4.20 -11.73
N GLN A 225 29.07 -4.97 -10.65
CA GLN A 225 29.91 -4.84 -9.46
C GLN A 225 31.28 -5.46 -9.74
N ASP A 226 32.33 -4.65 -9.64
CA ASP A 226 33.70 -5.15 -9.67
C ASP A 226 33.98 -5.97 -8.40
N ILE A 227 34.24 -7.26 -8.57
CA ILE A 227 34.41 -8.27 -7.50
C ILE A 227 35.57 -7.94 -6.56
N TRP A 228 36.59 -7.20 -7.02
CA TRP A 228 37.82 -6.96 -6.27
C TRP A 228 37.88 -5.60 -5.59
N SER A 229 37.17 -4.59 -6.09
CA SER A 229 37.20 -3.24 -5.54
C SER A 229 35.96 -2.83 -4.74
N LYS A 230 34.83 -3.55 -4.86
CA LYS A 230 33.52 -3.16 -4.29
C LYS A 230 33.11 -1.71 -4.58
N LEU A 231 33.71 -1.08 -5.59
CA LEU A 231 33.49 0.33 -5.94
C LEU A 231 32.62 0.40 -7.19
N TRP A 232 31.47 1.06 -7.05
CA TRP A 232 30.57 1.39 -8.16
C TRP A 232 31.21 2.49 -9.02
N ARG A 233 31.43 2.25 -10.32
CA ARG A 233 31.89 3.29 -11.26
C ARG A 233 30.73 3.80 -12.13
N LYS A 234 30.44 5.10 -12.04
CA LYS A 234 29.38 5.82 -12.79
C LYS A 234 29.87 6.34 -14.15
N LEU A 235 29.06 6.23 -15.19
CA LEU A 235 29.23 6.95 -16.46
C LEU A 235 28.44 8.26 -16.43
N LYS A 236 29.19 9.36 -16.52
CA LYS A 236 28.85 10.68 -15.96
C LYS A 236 28.05 11.61 -16.91
N LYS A 237 27.18 11.11 -17.80
CA LYS A 237 26.55 12.00 -18.81
C LYS A 237 25.04 11.86 -19.08
N GLN A 238 24.37 10.81 -18.61
CA GLN A 238 22.90 10.68 -18.73
C GLN A 238 22.17 10.78 -17.38
N GLU A 239 22.80 10.36 -16.27
CA GLU A 239 22.21 10.48 -14.92
C GLU A 239 21.97 11.94 -14.50
N GLU A 240 22.85 12.90 -14.82
CA GLU A 240 22.68 14.29 -14.36
C GLU A 240 21.39 14.95 -14.88
N THR A 241 20.83 14.50 -16.00
CA THR A 241 19.57 15.06 -16.53
C THR A 241 18.36 14.32 -15.97
N GLU A 242 18.42 12.99 -15.85
CA GLU A 242 17.34 12.16 -15.31
C GLU A 242 17.20 12.27 -13.78
N GLU A 243 18.31 12.38 -13.05
CA GLU A 243 18.34 12.62 -11.61
C GLU A 243 17.79 14.02 -11.32
N ARG A 244 18.11 15.04 -12.14
CA ARG A 244 17.50 16.37 -12.03
C ARG A 244 16.02 16.39 -12.36
N VAL A 245 15.53 15.58 -13.31
CA VAL A 245 14.10 15.47 -13.63
C VAL A 245 13.36 14.66 -12.56
N SER A 246 13.92 13.56 -12.06
CA SER A 246 13.35 12.78 -10.96
C SER A 246 13.34 13.55 -9.66
N GLU A 247 14.40 14.29 -9.35
CA GLU A 247 14.51 15.17 -8.20
C GLU A 247 13.59 16.40 -8.36
N ALA A 248 13.42 16.92 -9.58
CA ALA A 248 12.43 17.97 -9.86
C ALA A 248 10.99 17.49 -9.71
N VAL A 249 10.64 16.30 -10.22
CA VAL A 249 9.28 15.72 -10.09
C VAL A 249 9.01 15.29 -8.65
N PHE A 250 10.00 14.73 -7.96
CA PHE A 250 9.93 14.45 -6.52
C PHE A 250 9.74 15.76 -5.73
N SER A 251 10.53 16.78 -6.03
CA SER A 251 10.41 18.12 -5.44
C SER A 251 9.05 18.75 -5.73
N GLU A 252 8.51 18.59 -6.94
CA GLU A 252 7.20 19.11 -7.34
C GLU A 252 6.05 18.38 -6.62
N GLY A 253 6.10 17.05 -6.52
CA GLY A 253 5.15 16.26 -5.74
C GLY A 253 5.16 16.63 -4.26
N VAL A 254 6.36 16.78 -3.66
CA VAL A 254 6.52 17.24 -2.28
C VAL A 254 6.03 18.68 -2.11
N MET A 255 6.26 19.56 -3.08
CA MET A 255 5.77 20.94 -3.05
C MET A 255 4.24 20.99 -3.14
N GLN A 256 3.62 20.14 -3.96
CA GLN A 256 2.17 20.04 -4.04
C GLN A 256 1.59 19.50 -2.72
N LEU A 257 2.20 18.48 -2.12
CA LEU A 257 1.82 18.00 -0.79
C LEU A 257 1.88 19.11 0.26
N LYS A 258 2.95 19.91 0.30
CA LYS A 258 3.04 21.08 1.21
C LYS A 258 1.87 22.04 1.03
N LYS A 259 1.50 22.34 -0.22
CA LYS A 259 0.36 23.22 -0.52
C LYS A 259 -0.95 22.61 -0.04
N ASP A 260 -1.15 21.32 -0.24
CA ASP A 260 -2.38 20.62 0.17
C ASP A 260 -2.48 20.55 1.70
N ILE A 261 -1.39 20.24 2.40
CA ILE A 261 -1.29 20.29 3.88
C ILE A 261 -1.64 21.69 4.39
N ALA A 262 -1.11 22.75 3.75
CA ALA A 262 -1.38 24.13 4.16
C ALA A 262 -2.86 24.51 3.99
N LYS A 263 -3.56 23.96 2.99
CA LYS A 263 -4.98 24.23 2.74
C LYS A 263 -5.93 23.56 3.74
N ILE A 264 -5.50 22.50 4.43
CA ILE A 264 -6.35 21.85 5.43
C ILE A 264 -6.66 22.84 6.54
N ASN A 265 -7.95 23.08 6.77
CA ASN A 265 -8.41 23.82 7.93
C ASN A 265 -8.79 22.84 9.05
N MET A 266 -8.03 22.86 10.15
CA MET A 266 -8.19 21.94 11.28
C MET A 266 -9.56 22.04 11.96
N THR A 267 -10.26 23.17 11.87
CA THR A 267 -11.58 23.32 12.50
C THR A 267 -12.68 22.57 11.73
N THR A 268 -12.51 22.40 10.41
CA THR A 268 -13.51 21.79 9.52
C THR A 268 -13.07 20.45 8.94
N ALA A 269 -11.79 20.10 9.04
CA ALA A 269 -11.25 18.86 8.50
C ALA A 269 -11.98 17.64 9.07
N THR A 270 -12.13 16.62 8.22
CA THR A 270 -12.59 15.30 8.60
C THR A 270 -11.41 14.35 8.80
N PRO A 271 -11.58 13.22 9.50
CA PRO A 271 -10.54 12.20 9.58
C PRO A 271 -10.04 11.73 8.22
N ASN A 272 -10.94 11.61 7.23
CA ASN A 272 -10.59 11.20 5.86
C ASN A 272 -9.65 12.20 5.17
N ASP A 273 -9.84 13.51 5.36
CA ASP A 273 -8.95 14.53 4.79
C ASP A 273 -7.51 14.36 5.32
N ILE A 274 -7.38 14.01 6.61
CA ILE A 274 -6.10 13.78 7.28
C ILE A 274 -5.48 12.45 6.84
N ILE A 275 -6.27 11.38 6.80
CA ILE A 275 -5.85 10.06 6.31
C ILE A 275 -5.31 10.16 4.89
N GLU A 276 -5.97 10.93 4.03
CA GLU A 276 -5.58 11.07 2.62
C GLU A 276 -4.21 11.73 2.47
N ILE A 277 -3.93 12.78 3.24
CA ILE A 277 -2.58 13.36 3.29
C ILE A 277 -1.57 12.36 3.82
N GLY A 278 -1.91 11.67 4.90
CA GLY A 278 -1.03 10.67 5.48
C GLY A 278 -0.70 9.52 4.54
N LYS A 279 -1.70 9.02 3.79
CA LYS A 279 -1.55 8.02 2.73
C LYS A 279 -0.57 8.49 1.67
N ARG A 280 -0.76 9.71 1.16
CA ARG A 280 0.13 10.29 0.15
C ARG A 280 1.57 10.41 0.68
N ILE A 281 1.77 10.88 1.90
CA ILE A 281 3.11 11.00 2.50
C ILE A 281 3.74 9.62 2.72
N ASN A 282 2.99 8.68 3.27
CA ASN A 282 3.45 7.31 3.48
C ASN A 282 3.86 6.67 2.16
N TYR A 283 3.07 6.86 1.10
CA TYR A 283 3.35 6.40 -0.25
C TYR A 283 4.61 7.04 -0.84
N HIS A 284 4.76 8.36 -0.74
CA HIS A 284 5.91 9.08 -1.33
C HIS A 284 7.24 8.79 -0.64
N PHE A 285 7.21 8.46 0.66
CA PHE A 285 8.42 8.32 1.48
C PHE A 285 8.61 6.94 2.12
N ASN A 286 7.71 5.98 1.85
CA ASN A 286 7.67 4.66 2.47
C ASN A 286 7.79 4.73 4.01
N VAL A 287 7.00 5.58 4.65
CA VAL A 287 7.11 5.80 6.11
C VAL A 287 6.94 4.48 6.88
N SER A 288 6.07 3.58 6.43
CA SER A 288 5.86 2.23 6.99
C SER A 288 7.12 1.36 7.02
N GLU A 289 8.06 1.54 6.08
CA GLU A 289 9.35 0.82 6.03
C GLU A 289 10.41 1.44 6.95
N HIS A 290 10.13 2.61 7.51
CA HIS A 290 11.06 3.41 8.32
C HIS A 290 10.60 3.62 9.76
N ILE A 291 9.53 2.93 10.18
CA ILE A 291 9.05 2.90 11.56
C ILE A 291 10.20 2.48 12.50
N GLY A 292 10.41 3.26 13.57
CA GLY A 292 11.53 3.13 14.51
C GLY A 292 12.88 3.69 14.03
N ASN A 293 13.05 3.99 12.74
CA ASN A 293 14.23 4.67 12.25
C ASN A 293 14.09 6.19 12.43
N ASN A 294 14.28 6.65 13.67
CA ASN A 294 14.04 8.05 14.05
C ASN A 294 14.86 9.07 13.23
N ALA A 295 16.05 8.70 12.76
CA ALA A 295 16.86 9.55 11.87
C ALA A 295 16.20 9.71 10.49
N LYS A 296 15.73 8.62 9.91
CA LYS A 296 15.06 8.65 8.60
C LYS A 296 13.68 9.30 8.68
N LEU A 297 12.91 9.04 9.72
CA LEU A 297 11.63 9.70 9.97
C LEU A 297 11.82 11.22 10.13
N LYS A 298 12.85 11.64 10.85
CA LYS A 298 13.21 13.07 10.96
C LYS A 298 13.53 13.67 9.59
N GLU A 299 14.33 13.00 8.76
CA GLU A 299 14.64 13.45 7.39
C GLU A 299 13.35 13.61 6.55
N ILE A 300 12.46 12.62 6.58
CA ILE A 300 11.20 12.62 5.84
C ILE A 300 10.31 13.77 6.29
N PHE A 301 10.00 13.87 7.59
CA PHE A 301 9.09 14.88 8.11
C PHE A 301 9.67 16.30 8.07
N SER A 302 10.99 16.44 8.01
CA SER A 302 11.65 17.74 7.79
C SER A 302 11.31 18.37 6.43
N ASN A 303 10.81 17.57 5.48
CA ASN A 303 10.26 18.12 4.26
C ASN A 303 9.02 18.96 4.54
N PHE A 304 8.17 18.61 5.50
CA PHE A 304 6.87 19.25 5.71
C PHE A 304 6.86 20.26 6.85
N ARG A 305 7.71 20.07 7.87
CA ARG A 305 7.78 20.92 9.05
C ARG A 305 9.20 21.03 9.58
N ASP A 306 9.46 22.06 10.37
CA ASP A 306 10.71 22.15 11.11
C ASP A 306 10.72 21.12 12.26
N ILE A 307 11.47 20.02 12.08
CA ILE A 307 11.65 18.98 13.08
C ILE A 307 12.90 19.26 13.93
N GLY A 308 12.89 18.79 15.19
CA GLY A 308 14.01 18.96 16.11
C GLY A 308 13.71 19.95 17.21
N GLY A 309 12.60 19.73 17.92
CA GLY A 309 12.24 20.51 19.09
C GLY A 309 13.28 20.44 20.19
N GLU A 310 13.60 21.60 20.75
CA GLU A 310 14.46 21.75 21.90
C GLU A 310 13.76 22.57 22.96
N ILE A 311 13.76 22.09 24.21
CA ILE A 311 13.19 22.79 25.34
C ILE A 311 14.32 23.57 26.01
N PRO A 312 14.34 24.91 25.90
CA PRO A 312 15.37 25.73 26.52
C PRO A 312 15.42 25.57 28.04
N LYS A 313 16.59 25.82 28.64
CA LYS A 313 16.83 25.61 30.07
C LYS A 313 15.85 26.39 30.96
N GLU A 314 15.48 27.59 30.53
CA GLU A 314 14.58 28.53 31.20
C GLU A 314 13.11 28.08 31.21
N VAL A 315 12.71 27.22 30.26
CA VAL A 315 11.35 26.66 30.17
C VAL A 315 11.12 25.56 31.19
N TRP A 316 12.19 24.88 31.61
CA TRP A 316 12.07 23.84 32.64
C TRP A 316 11.71 24.45 34.00
N ALA A 317 10.70 23.87 34.64
CA ALA A 317 10.34 24.20 36.01
C ALA A 317 11.44 23.75 36.98
N LYS A 318 11.64 24.53 38.04
CA LYS A 318 12.56 24.18 39.13
C LYS A 318 12.12 22.86 39.78
N GLY A 319 13.09 21.98 40.07
CA GLY A 319 12.82 20.65 40.65
C GLY A 319 12.59 19.54 39.63
N SER A 320 12.66 19.84 38.33
CA SER A 320 12.56 18.83 37.26
C SER A 320 13.70 17.81 37.31
N SER A 321 13.35 16.52 37.20
CA SER A 321 14.29 15.40 37.19
C SER A 321 15.17 15.44 35.95
N LYS A 322 16.50 15.33 36.12
CA LYS A 322 17.45 15.32 35.01
C LYS A 322 17.16 14.19 34.01
N VAL A 323 16.99 12.96 34.50
CA VAL A 323 16.74 11.78 33.64
C VAL A 323 15.46 11.96 32.80
N VAL A 324 14.40 12.47 33.41
CA VAL A 324 13.13 12.70 32.69
C VAL A 324 13.26 13.84 31.69
N LYS A 325 13.98 14.92 32.03
CA LYS A 325 14.30 15.98 31.06
C LYS A 325 15.07 15.45 29.86
N ASP A 326 16.11 14.64 30.08
CA ASP A 326 16.94 14.11 29.01
C ASP A 326 16.10 13.20 28.09
N GLN A 327 15.20 12.38 28.64
CA GLN A 327 14.26 11.56 27.87
C GLN A 327 13.26 12.41 27.05
N LEU A 328 12.66 13.43 27.66
CA LEU A 328 11.73 14.33 26.97
C LEU A 328 12.45 15.13 25.88
N GLN A 329 13.66 15.62 26.18
CA GLN A 329 14.49 16.35 25.23
C GLN A 329 14.87 15.47 24.03
N ASN A 330 15.16 14.19 24.26
CA ASN A 330 15.36 13.21 23.20
C ASN A 330 14.10 13.04 22.34
N ALA A 331 12.93 12.84 22.95
CA ALA A 331 11.67 12.70 22.21
C ALA A 331 11.32 13.97 21.40
N PHE A 332 11.42 15.16 22.01
CA PHE A 332 11.20 16.44 21.31
C PHE A 332 12.14 16.62 20.10
N SER A 333 13.36 16.07 20.15
CA SER A 333 14.33 16.18 19.05
C SER A 333 13.90 15.47 17.74
N TYR A 334 12.87 14.62 17.82
CA TYR A 334 12.25 13.94 16.69
C TYR A 334 10.87 14.50 16.30
N TYR A 335 10.36 15.46 17.08
CA TYR A 335 9.07 16.10 16.88
C TYR A 335 9.19 17.52 16.31
N PRO A 336 8.09 18.10 15.79
CA PRO A 336 8.04 19.48 15.34
C PRO A 336 8.53 20.47 16.40
N LYS A 337 9.34 21.44 15.98
CA LYS A 337 9.93 22.47 16.86
C LYS A 337 8.88 23.25 17.63
N GLU A 338 7.76 23.52 16.99
CA GLU A 338 6.65 24.26 17.58
C GLU A 338 5.98 23.53 18.74
N TRP A 339 6.03 22.19 18.81
CA TRP A 339 5.50 21.45 19.96
C TRP A 339 6.36 21.68 21.20
N ALA A 340 7.68 21.83 21.04
CA ALA A 340 8.58 22.21 22.12
C ALA A 340 8.32 23.66 22.63
N GLN A 341 7.69 24.50 21.81
CA GLN A 341 7.36 25.88 22.17
C GLN A 341 6.00 25.99 22.88
N ILE A 342 5.19 24.93 22.94
CA ILE A 342 3.87 24.94 23.59
C ILE A 342 3.93 25.54 25.01
N PRO A 343 4.84 25.12 25.91
CA PRO A 343 4.88 25.71 27.26
C PRO A 343 5.03 27.24 27.22
N GLN A 344 5.97 27.74 26.41
CA GLN A 344 6.24 29.18 26.28
C GLN A 344 5.06 29.94 25.67
N LYS A 345 4.44 29.40 24.60
CA LYS A 345 3.26 30.00 23.94
C LYS A 345 2.09 30.18 24.90
N HIS A 346 1.97 29.31 25.90
CA HIS A 346 0.94 29.37 26.93
C HIS A 346 1.41 30.02 28.25
N GLY A 347 2.60 30.64 28.28
CA GLY A 347 3.13 31.30 29.48
C GLY A 347 3.43 30.36 30.64
N LYS A 348 3.62 29.07 30.37
CA LYS A 348 3.85 28.01 31.37
C LYS A 348 5.26 27.44 31.27
N LYS A 349 5.76 26.91 32.39
CA LYS A 349 6.96 26.08 32.42
C LYS A 349 6.60 24.60 32.27
N LEU A 350 7.58 23.78 31.91
CA LEU A 350 7.43 22.33 31.83
C LEU A 350 8.12 21.65 33.02
N SER A 351 7.36 20.85 33.78
CA SER A 351 7.85 20.07 34.92
C SER A 351 8.05 18.63 34.51
N ALA A 352 9.30 18.17 34.51
CA ALA A 352 9.66 16.78 34.24
C ALA A 352 9.78 16.00 35.55
N ILE A 353 8.83 15.12 35.87
CA ILE A 353 8.75 14.48 37.20
C ILE A 353 8.96 12.97 37.09
N LYS A 354 9.76 12.40 38.01
CA LYS A 354 9.91 10.94 38.10
C LYS A 354 8.76 10.32 38.92
N ARG A 355 7.97 9.44 38.30
CA ARG A 355 6.84 8.71 38.90
C ARG A 355 6.72 7.30 38.34
N LYS A 356 6.09 6.38 39.09
CA LYS A 356 5.92 4.99 38.65
C LYS A 356 5.05 4.87 37.38
N ARG A 357 4.01 5.70 37.27
CA ARG A 357 3.10 5.77 36.11
C ARG A 357 3.35 7.08 35.36
N GLY A 358 3.35 7.00 34.03
CA GLY A 358 3.38 8.17 33.16
C GLY A 358 2.05 8.91 33.17
N TYR A 359 2.10 10.24 33.10
CA TYR A 359 0.94 11.08 32.80
C TYR A 359 1.36 12.48 32.38
N PHE A 360 0.46 13.13 31.65
CA PHE A 360 0.46 14.57 31.39
C PHE A 360 -0.60 15.28 32.26
N SER A 361 -0.30 16.50 32.74
CA SER A 361 -1.27 17.41 33.37
C SER A 361 -1.07 18.84 32.87
N GLY A 362 -2.14 19.42 32.33
CA GLY A 362 -2.20 20.83 31.91
C GLY A 362 -2.89 21.77 32.90
N HIS A 363 -3.46 21.26 33.99
CA HIS A 363 -4.27 22.03 34.95
C HIS A 363 -3.44 22.80 35.98
N ASP A 364 -2.20 22.39 36.19
CA ASP A 364 -1.31 22.99 37.17
C ASP A 364 -0.71 24.32 36.68
N VAL A 365 -0.06 25.06 37.59
CA VAL A 365 0.68 26.29 37.25
C VAL A 365 1.69 26.03 36.13
N ASN A 366 2.39 24.90 36.21
CA ASN A 366 3.27 24.40 35.16
C ASN A 366 2.58 23.26 34.40
N LEU A 367 2.94 23.05 33.15
CA LEU A 367 2.63 21.79 32.46
C LEU A 367 3.48 20.68 33.10
N VAL A 368 2.89 19.53 33.36
CA VAL A 368 3.58 18.40 34.01
C VAL A 368 3.63 17.23 33.06
N ILE A 369 4.83 16.69 32.83
CA ILE A 369 5.01 15.36 32.24
C ILE A 369 5.76 14.50 33.24
N ALA A 370 5.10 13.41 33.65
CA ALA A 370 5.67 12.44 34.56
C ALA A 370 6.08 11.17 33.79
N THR A 371 7.26 10.62 34.08
CA THR A 371 7.70 9.32 33.54
C THR A 371 8.44 8.52 34.61
N ASN A 372 8.63 7.22 34.39
CA ASN A 372 9.42 6.39 35.31
C ASN A 372 10.94 6.54 35.14
N GLY A 373 11.39 7.28 34.12
CA GLY A 373 12.80 7.48 33.80
C GLY A 373 13.50 6.27 33.18
N VAL A 374 12.76 5.25 32.74
CA VAL A 374 13.30 3.98 32.21
C VAL A 374 12.66 3.62 30.87
N ARG A 375 11.32 3.61 30.81
CA ARG A 375 10.56 3.25 29.60
C ARG A 375 10.68 4.38 28.58
N GLN A 376 11.16 4.06 27.37
CA GLN A 376 11.46 5.06 26.34
C GLN A 376 10.23 5.53 25.57
N SER A 377 9.18 4.71 25.47
CA SER A 377 7.91 5.09 24.82
C SER A 377 7.11 6.14 25.58
N THR A 378 7.16 6.14 26.92
CA THR A 378 6.36 7.04 27.76
C THR A 378 6.57 8.52 27.39
N PRO A 379 7.81 9.04 27.26
CA PRO A 379 8.04 10.38 26.73
C PRO A 379 7.31 10.70 25.41
N PHE A 380 7.33 9.80 24.43
CA PHE A 380 6.70 10.00 23.12
C PHE A 380 5.17 10.08 23.25
N HIS A 381 4.59 9.24 24.11
CA HIS A 381 3.16 9.21 24.41
C HIS A 381 2.70 10.47 25.18
N GLU A 382 3.36 10.83 26.28
CA GLU A 382 2.93 11.95 27.12
C GLU A 382 3.08 13.32 26.43
N ILE A 383 4.03 13.45 25.50
CA ILE A 383 4.13 14.65 24.66
C ILE A 383 2.92 14.73 23.70
N GLY A 384 2.36 13.60 23.25
CA GLY A 384 1.11 13.60 22.49
C GLY A 384 -0.03 14.29 23.26
N HIS A 385 -0.22 13.96 24.53
CA HIS A 385 -1.20 14.62 25.40
C HIS A 385 -0.93 16.12 25.62
N LEU A 386 0.35 16.53 25.64
CA LEU A 386 0.70 17.96 25.65
C LEU A 386 0.20 18.67 24.38
N VAL A 387 0.31 18.03 23.22
CA VAL A 387 -0.17 18.57 21.94
C VAL A 387 -1.70 18.59 21.90
N GLU A 388 -2.37 17.52 22.34
CA GLU A 388 -3.83 17.45 22.46
C GLU A 388 -4.38 18.58 23.34
N TRP A 389 -3.75 18.84 24.47
CA TRP A 389 -4.13 19.94 25.36
C TRP A 389 -4.00 21.31 24.71
N ALA A 390 -2.99 21.50 23.86
CA ALA A 390 -2.78 22.76 23.13
C ALA A 390 -3.67 22.90 21.89
N THR A 391 -4.15 21.78 21.33
CA THR A 391 -4.83 21.73 20.03
C THR A 391 -6.18 20.99 20.14
N PRO A 392 -7.28 21.67 20.53
CA PRO A 392 -8.59 21.03 20.66
C PRO A 392 -9.12 20.38 19.37
N ASP A 393 -8.75 20.89 18.21
CA ASP A 393 -9.13 20.31 16.91
C ASP A 393 -8.50 18.93 16.65
N LEU A 394 -7.32 18.65 17.23
CA LEU A 394 -6.72 17.32 17.20
C LEU A 394 -7.63 16.33 17.94
N VAL A 395 -8.02 16.66 19.17
CA VAL A 395 -8.93 15.84 19.98
C VAL A 395 -10.28 15.61 19.28
N ARG A 396 -10.80 16.64 18.59
CA ARG A 396 -12.02 16.53 17.79
C ARG A 396 -11.86 15.49 16.66
N LEU A 397 -10.75 15.55 15.92
CA LEU A 397 -10.45 14.64 14.82
C LEU A 397 -10.26 13.20 15.30
N GLU A 398 -9.53 13.00 16.39
CA GLU A 398 -9.31 11.67 16.98
C GLU A 398 -10.63 11.01 17.37
N LYS A 399 -11.51 11.75 18.07
CA LYS A 399 -12.83 11.25 18.45
C LYS A 399 -13.70 10.95 17.25
N ALA A 400 -13.72 11.85 16.26
CA ALA A 400 -14.45 11.63 15.02
C ALA A 400 -13.97 10.38 14.28
N TRP A 401 -12.66 10.11 14.27
CA TRP A 401 -12.09 8.92 13.66
C TRP A 401 -12.51 7.63 14.40
N VAL A 402 -12.42 7.64 15.74
CA VAL A 402 -12.90 6.50 16.55
C VAL A 402 -14.40 6.27 16.32
N ASP A 403 -15.21 7.32 16.33
CA ASP A 403 -16.65 7.23 16.10
C ASP A 403 -17.00 6.70 14.70
N GLN A 404 -16.24 7.08 13.67
CA GLN A 404 -16.40 6.56 12.30
C GLN A 404 -16.08 5.07 12.19
N ARG A 405 -15.05 4.60 12.90
CA ARG A 405 -14.65 3.19 12.87
C ARG A 405 -15.53 2.28 13.70
N THR A 406 -16.13 2.81 14.75
CA THR A 406 -16.89 2.04 15.75
C THR A 406 -18.41 2.15 15.57
N VAL A 407 -18.88 2.53 14.39
CA VAL A 407 -20.32 2.68 14.10
C VAL A 407 -21.04 1.35 14.36
N GLY A 408 -21.93 1.34 15.34
CA GLY A 408 -22.72 0.16 15.72
C GLY A 408 -22.12 -0.72 16.81
N GLU A 409 -20.95 -0.37 17.36
CA GLU A 409 -20.34 -1.10 18.47
C GLU A 409 -20.83 -0.64 19.86
N LEU A 410 -20.77 -1.55 20.83
CA LEU A 410 -21.05 -1.26 22.25
C LEU A 410 -19.75 -1.08 23.04
N ASP A 411 -19.80 -0.19 24.03
CA ASP A 411 -18.69 0.01 24.97
C ASP A 411 -18.30 -1.30 25.68
N SER A 412 -17.00 -1.62 25.67
CA SER A 412 -16.41 -2.80 26.29
C SER A 412 -15.44 -2.38 27.40
N ARG A 413 -15.45 -3.06 28.55
CA ARG A 413 -14.49 -2.74 29.62
C ARG A 413 -13.11 -3.27 29.27
N LEU A 414 -12.09 -2.44 29.41
CA LEU A 414 -10.69 -2.83 29.14
C LEU A 414 -10.25 -4.02 30.01
N LYS A 415 -10.78 -4.13 31.23
CA LYS A 415 -10.49 -5.24 32.13
C LYS A 415 -11.11 -6.58 31.68
N ASP A 416 -12.19 -6.53 30.92
CA ASP A 416 -12.84 -7.74 30.38
C ASP A 416 -12.06 -8.24 29.14
N ILE A 417 -11.48 -7.31 28.37
CA ILE A 417 -10.57 -7.58 27.23
C ILE A 417 -9.19 -8.05 27.71
N PHE A 418 -8.64 -7.42 28.77
CA PHE A 418 -7.33 -7.73 29.36
C PHE A 418 -7.46 -8.14 30.84
N PRO A 419 -7.79 -9.41 31.13
CA PRO A 419 -7.88 -9.92 32.49
C PRO A 419 -6.54 -9.80 33.22
N GLY A 420 -6.54 -9.26 34.45
CA GLY A 420 -5.33 -9.10 35.27
C GLY A 420 -4.50 -7.84 34.99
N SER A 421 -4.94 -6.99 34.07
CA SER A 421 -4.34 -5.66 33.83
C SER A 421 -4.59 -4.68 35.00
N SER A 422 -3.81 -3.58 35.02
CA SER A 422 -3.96 -2.50 36.01
C SER A 422 -5.08 -1.50 35.69
N TYR A 423 -5.90 -1.77 34.67
CA TYR A 423 -7.00 -0.90 34.28
C TYR A 423 -8.10 -0.83 35.34
N GLY A 424 -8.64 0.36 35.55
CA GLY A 424 -9.73 0.61 36.48
C GLY A 424 -11.01 -0.14 36.08
N PRO A 425 -11.87 -0.52 37.06
CA PRO A 425 -13.09 -1.27 36.79
C PRO A 425 -14.15 -0.49 35.99
N ARG A 426 -13.98 0.82 35.82
CA ARG A 426 -14.87 1.71 35.05
C ARG A 426 -14.24 2.18 33.73
N GLU A 427 -13.04 1.71 33.39
CA GLU A 427 -12.40 2.07 32.13
C GLU A 427 -13.00 1.25 30.99
N VAL A 428 -13.73 1.95 30.12
CA VAL A 428 -14.35 1.40 28.90
C VAL A 428 -13.64 1.90 27.66
N THR A 429 -13.72 1.12 26.60
CA THR A 429 -13.23 1.44 25.26
C THR A 429 -14.21 0.90 24.22
N LYS A 430 -14.23 1.48 23.04
CA LYS A 430 -14.85 0.84 21.87
C LYS A 430 -13.83 -0.11 21.27
N LYS A 431 -14.20 -1.40 21.18
CA LYS A 431 -13.22 -2.47 20.96
C LYS A 431 -12.60 -2.38 19.57
N ASP A 432 -13.44 -2.26 18.53
CA ASP A 432 -13.12 -2.35 17.10
C ASP A 432 -12.09 -3.48 16.79
N ASP A 433 -11.56 -3.49 15.56
CA ASP A 433 -10.41 -4.30 15.17
C ASP A 433 -9.06 -3.57 15.35
N PHE A 434 -9.01 -2.53 16.21
CA PHE A 434 -7.80 -1.77 16.51
C PHE A 434 -6.60 -2.66 16.85
N VAL A 435 -5.39 -2.20 16.52
CA VAL A 435 -4.13 -2.88 16.89
C VAL A 435 -3.92 -2.93 18.41
N ASP A 436 -4.48 -1.96 19.13
CA ASP A 436 -4.66 -1.97 20.58
C ASP A 436 -6.05 -1.42 20.92
N PRO A 437 -6.93 -2.18 21.60
CA PRO A 437 -8.20 -1.69 22.12
C PRO A 437 -8.08 -0.43 22.98
N TYR A 438 -6.91 -0.10 23.52
CA TYR A 438 -6.68 1.15 24.22
C TYR A 438 -6.88 2.39 23.32
N ILE A 439 -6.69 2.28 22.01
CA ILE A 439 -6.87 3.36 21.02
C ILE A 439 -8.32 3.88 21.01
N GLY A 440 -9.31 2.99 21.20
CA GLY A 440 -10.72 3.36 21.24
C GLY A 440 -11.14 4.14 22.50
N LYS A 441 -10.20 4.41 23.42
CA LYS A 441 -10.44 5.15 24.65
C LYS A 441 -10.21 6.64 24.41
N TYR A 442 -11.18 7.45 24.81
CA TYR A 442 -11.03 8.89 24.83
C TYR A 442 -11.73 9.52 26.05
N TYR A 443 -11.21 10.66 26.48
CA TYR A 443 -11.68 11.42 27.63
C TYR A 443 -12.40 12.68 27.17
N ARG A 444 -12.83 13.52 28.12
CA ARG A 444 -13.45 14.81 27.79
C ARG A 444 -12.54 15.67 26.90
N ASP A 445 -11.25 15.73 27.22
CA ASP A 445 -10.31 16.68 26.64
C ASP A 445 -9.08 16.02 25.98
N ALA A 446 -9.11 14.71 25.74
CA ALA A 446 -8.00 13.93 25.13
C ALA A 446 -8.52 12.64 24.49
N ALA A 447 -7.71 12.01 23.63
CA ALA A 447 -7.92 10.65 23.13
C ALA A 447 -6.60 9.86 23.21
N GLU A 448 -6.65 8.54 23.03
CA GLU A 448 -5.45 7.69 23.02
C GLU A 448 -5.01 7.36 21.59
N VAL A 449 -5.56 8.03 20.58
CA VAL A 449 -5.32 7.72 19.17
C VAL A 449 -3.96 8.25 18.77
N PHE A 450 -3.74 9.55 18.93
CA PHE A 450 -2.52 10.22 18.53
C PHE A 450 -1.32 9.80 19.37
N THR A 451 -1.50 9.71 20.70
CA THR A 451 -0.45 9.28 21.63
C THR A 451 0.05 7.86 21.35
N MET A 452 -0.85 6.91 21.07
CA MET A 452 -0.50 5.54 20.71
C MET A 452 0.13 5.46 19.34
N GLY A 453 -0.35 6.27 18.39
CA GLY A 453 0.24 6.37 17.06
C GLY A 453 1.70 6.85 17.10
N LEU A 454 1.96 7.92 17.84
CA LEU A 454 3.31 8.45 18.06
C LEU A 454 4.23 7.40 18.69
N GLN A 455 3.75 6.68 19.70
CA GLN A 455 4.50 5.56 20.28
C GLN A 455 4.81 4.49 19.23
N GLY A 456 3.81 4.07 18.45
CA GLY A 456 3.97 3.04 17.43
C GLY A 456 4.93 3.41 16.31
N ILE A 457 5.02 4.70 15.93
CA ILE A 457 5.93 5.17 14.88
C ILE A 457 7.39 5.25 15.38
N PHE A 458 7.62 5.80 16.57
CA PHE A 458 8.97 6.15 17.03
C PHE A 458 9.60 5.13 17.99
N VAL A 459 8.80 4.22 18.57
CA VAL A 459 9.27 3.18 19.51
C VAL A 459 8.56 1.83 19.20
N PRO A 460 8.79 1.24 18.02
CA PRO A 460 8.06 0.05 17.58
C PRO A 460 8.42 -1.24 18.30
N GLU A 461 9.47 -1.23 19.13
CA GLU A 461 9.83 -2.38 19.98
C GLU A 461 8.75 -2.69 21.01
N GLU A 462 7.93 -1.70 21.36
CA GLU A 462 6.76 -1.88 22.23
C GLU A 462 5.50 -2.14 21.41
N LEU A 463 5.33 -3.40 21.01
CA LEU A 463 4.18 -3.88 20.26
C LEU A 463 2.84 -3.61 20.98
N PHE A 464 1.83 -3.30 20.20
CA PHE A 464 0.45 -3.16 20.65
C PHE A 464 -0.13 -4.50 21.04
N VAL A 465 -0.95 -4.52 22.10
CA VAL A 465 -1.56 -5.75 22.58
C VAL A 465 -3.01 -5.77 22.11
N LYS A 466 -3.29 -6.51 21.03
CA LYS A 466 -4.62 -6.54 20.41
C LYS A 466 -5.62 -7.33 21.24
N SER A 467 -5.22 -8.51 21.71
CA SER A 467 -6.12 -9.40 22.44
C SER A 467 -5.34 -10.34 23.37
N TYR A 468 -6.03 -10.89 24.37
CA TYR A 468 -5.50 -11.94 25.23
C TYR A 468 -6.23 -13.25 24.97
N ASN A 469 -5.50 -14.27 24.53
CA ASN A 469 -6.05 -15.59 24.27
C ASN A 469 -6.01 -16.44 25.56
N ARG A 470 -7.20 -16.69 26.12
CA ARG A 470 -7.36 -17.46 27.36
C ARG A 470 -7.11 -18.96 27.21
N GLN A 471 -7.09 -19.49 25.97
CA GLN A 471 -6.89 -20.93 25.73
C GLN A 471 -5.40 -21.31 25.82
N ASN A 472 -4.50 -20.43 25.38
CA ASN A 472 -3.06 -20.68 25.37
C ASN A 472 -2.26 -19.66 26.22
N TRP A 473 -2.95 -18.83 26.99
CA TRP A 473 -2.36 -17.82 27.88
C TRP A 473 -1.40 -16.86 27.18
N SER A 474 -1.64 -16.56 25.90
CA SER A 474 -0.76 -15.71 25.09
C SER A 474 -1.43 -14.39 24.69
N TYR A 475 -0.61 -13.37 24.47
CA TYR A 475 -1.04 -12.06 23.98
C TYR A 475 -0.85 -12.01 22.46
N GLU A 476 -1.90 -11.64 21.74
CA GLU A 476 -1.78 -11.27 20.34
C GLU A 476 -1.17 -9.88 20.25
N LYS A 477 -0.04 -9.77 19.54
CA LYS A 477 0.71 -8.53 19.41
C LYS A 477 0.68 -8.02 17.98
N LYS A 478 0.56 -6.70 17.81
CA LYS A 478 0.51 -6.01 16.53
C LYS A 478 1.47 -4.82 16.51
N THR A 479 1.81 -4.39 15.31
CA THR A 479 2.55 -3.17 15.02
C THR A 479 1.59 -2.12 14.45
N ILE A 480 2.02 -0.87 14.36
CA ILE A 480 1.22 0.16 13.69
C ILE A 480 0.98 -0.15 12.19
N ASN A 481 1.89 -0.93 11.57
CA ASN A 481 1.78 -1.33 10.16
C ASN A 481 0.65 -2.36 9.92
N ASP A 482 0.17 -3.04 10.97
CA ASP A 482 -0.96 -3.97 10.86
C ASP A 482 -2.32 -3.25 10.70
N ASP A 483 -2.35 -1.92 10.87
CA ASP A 483 -3.50 -1.06 10.61
C ASP A 483 -3.07 0.15 9.77
N PRO A 484 -3.02 0.00 8.43
CA PRO A 484 -2.56 1.04 7.53
C PRO A 484 -3.41 2.32 7.59
N GLU A 485 -4.70 2.22 7.89
CA GLU A 485 -5.55 3.40 8.04
C GLU A 485 -5.13 4.22 9.27
N PHE A 486 -4.96 3.56 10.42
CA PHE A 486 -4.44 4.19 11.63
C PHE A 486 -3.06 4.80 11.40
N LEU A 487 -2.12 4.07 10.79
CA LEU A 487 -0.80 4.61 10.45
C LEU A 487 -0.90 5.89 9.61
N ASN A 488 -1.69 5.86 8.54
CA ASN A 488 -1.85 7.01 7.67
C ASN A 488 -2.53 8.18 8.40
N PHE A 489 -3.53 7.92 9.23
CA PHE A 489 -4.15 8.97 10.04
C PHE A 489 -3.12 9.68 10.93
N ILE A 490 -2.25 8.92 11.59
CA ILE A 490 -1.21 9.47 12.47
C ILE A 490 -0.16 10.26 11.69
N ILE A 491 0.28 9.77 10.52
CA ILE A 491 1.20 10.50 9.64
C ILE A 491 0.59 11.85 9.22
N GLY A 492 -0.69 11.84 8.83
CA GLY A 492 -1.42 13.06 8.45
C GLY A 492 -1.53 14.06 9.60
N LEU A 493 -1.88 13.57 10.80
CA LEU A 493 -1.92 14.42 12.00
C LEU A 493 -0.53 15.00 12.31
N PHE A 494 0.52 14.17 12.30
CA PHE A 494 1.89 14.57 12.63
C PHE A 494 2.39 15.77 11.80
N VAL A 495 2.11 15.77 10.50
CA VAL A 495 2.52 16.85 9.60
C VAL A 495 1.63 18.09 9.66
N LYS A 496 0.50 18.03 10.37
CA LYS A 496 -0.51 19.09 10.38
C LYS A 496 -0.71 19.78 11.72
N VAL A 497 -0.64 19.06 12.84
CA VAL A 497 -1.13 19.51 14.17
C VAL A 497 -0.19 20.39 14.98
#